data_AF-A0A1I8HXY8-F1
#
_entry.id   AF-A0A1I8HXY8-F1
#
_cell.length_a   1.000
_cell.length_b   1.000
_cell.length_c   1.000
_cell.angle_alpha   90.00
_cell.angle_beta   90.00
_cell.angle_gamma   90.00
#
_symmetry.space_group_name_H-M   'P 1'
#
loop_
_entity.id
_entity.type
_entity.pdbx_description
1 polymer ?
#
loop_
_entity_poly.entity_id
_entity_poly.type
_entity_poly.pdbx_seq_one_letter_code
_entity_poly.pdbx_strand_id
1 'polypeptide(L)'
;MCNLGGRLLFLTAVASAACLIGLASADPRSAMEYQLERYIKPCALHGRRCPPDDSIGNLDKMEREIPDLLSEFRARDLNQPMPGDCNCSRESCVRACWYELTKAIILSDYQGFLSERRRRSHRK
;
A
#
# COMPACT_ATOMS: atom_id res chain seq x y z
N MET A 1 -12.90 -37.35 -63.85
CA MET A 1 -13.62 -36.18 -63.30
C MET A 1 -14.39 -36.62 -62.06
N CYS A 2 -14.21 -36.04 -60.88
CA CYS A 2 -13.23 -35.03 -60.46
C CYS A 2 -13.11 -35.04 -58.92
N ASN A 3 -11.85 -35.08 -58.47
CA ASN A 3 -11.24 -34.26 -57.41
C ASN A 3 -11.72 -34.42 -55.95
N LEU A 4 -10.89 -34.97 -55.03
CA LEU A 4 -9.71 -34.37 -54.35
C LEU A 4 -10.03 -33.00 -53.72
N GLY A 5 -9.83 -32.73 -52.44
CA GLY A 5 -9.16 -33.42 -51.32
C GLY A 5 -9.24 -32.47 -50.09
N GLY A 6 -8.97 -32.85 -48.85
CA GLY A 6 -8.34 -34.05 -48.35
C GLY A 6 -8.81 -34.36 -46.93
N ARG A 7 -8.79 -35.66 -46.65
CA ARG A 7 -9.08 -36.31 -45.38
C ARG A 7 -7.90 -36.16 -44.40
N LEU A 8 -8.24 -36.33 -43.12
CA LEU A 8 -7.39 -36.90 -42.06
C LEU A 8 -6.06 -36.19 -41.80
N LEU A 9 -6.02 -35.32 -40.79
CA LEU A 9 -4.80 -35.14 -39.99
C LEU A 9 -5.06 -35.17 -38.47
N PHE A 10 -4.88 -36.38 -37.92
CA PHE A 10 -4.07 -36.71 -36.73
C PHE A 10 -4.56 -36.35 -35.32
N LEU A 11 -4.78 -37.43 -34.55
CA LEU A 11 -4.60 -37.49 -33.11
C LEU A 11 -3.19 -36.99 -32.69
N THR A 12 -3.11 -35.93 -31.87
CA THR A 12 -2.12 -35.72 -30.79
C THR A 12 -2.74 -34.65 -29.86
N ALA A 13 -3.24 -34.98 -28.67
CA ALA A 13 -2.50 -35.05 -27.41
C ALA A 13 -1.74 -33.73 -27.05
N VAL A 14 -2.24 -33.09 -25.97
CA VAL A 14 -1.56 -32.19 -25.02
C VAL A 14 -1.32 -30.72 -25.42
N ALA A 15 -1.96 -29.81 -24.67
CA ALA A 15 -1.40 -28.59 -24.04
C ALA A 15 -2.51 -27.51 -23.95
N SER A 16 -3.28 -27.49 -22.87
CA SER A 16 -3.00 -26.68 -21.67
C SER A 16 -3.12 -25.16 -21.91
N ALA A 17 -4.26 -24.64 -21.45
CA ALA A 17 -4.40 -23.40 -20.69
C ALA A 17 -3.31 -22.32 -20.87
N ALA A 18 -3.59 -21.29 -21.67
CA ALA A 18 -2.94 -19.99 -21.53
C ALA A 18 -3.73 -18.87 -22.24
N CYS A 19 -5.04 -18.74 -21.98
CA CYS A 19 -5.66 -17.43 -22.10
C CYS A 19 -5.15 -16.60 -20.92
N LEU A 20 -3.99 -15.99 -21.11
CA LEU A 20 -3.35 -15.05 -20.19
C LEU A 20 -4.28 -13.84 -20.03
N ILE A 21 -5.26 -13.95 -19.14
CA ILE A 21 -5.95 -12.80 -18.58
C ILE A 21 -4.89 -12.09 -17.72
N GLY A 22 -4.20 -11.13 -18.33
CA GLY A 22 -3.42 -10.13 -17.62
C GLY A 22 -4.36 -9.29 -16.78
N LEU A 23 -4.76 -9.80 -15.62
CA LEU A 23 -5.29 -8.99 -14.54
C LEU A 23 -4.13 -8.07 -14.14
N ALA A 24 -4.16 -6.84 -14.63
CA ALA A 24 -3.46 -5.74 -13.99
C ALA A 24 -3.99 -5.70 -12.56
N SER A 25 -3.33 -6.41 -11.64
CA SER A 25 -3.58 -6.26 -10.22
C SER A 25 -3.14 -4.85 -9.90
N ALA A 26 -4.09 -3.91 -9.92
CA ALA A 26 -3.88 -2.58 -9.37
C ALA A 26 -3.33 -2.80 -7.97
N ASP A 27 -2.05 -2.47 -7.76
CA ASP A 27 -1.36 -2.84 -6.54
C ASP A 27 -2.08 -2.12 -5.41
N PRO A 28 -2.78 -2.83 -4.53
CA PRO A 28 -3.65 -2.20 -3.56
C PRO A 28 -2.83 -1.27 -2.64
N ARG A 29 -1.53 -1.52 -2.43
CA ARG A 29 -0.62 -0.62 -1.70
C ARG A 29 -0.53 0.75 -2.38
N SER A 30 -0.43 0.77 -3.71
CA SER A 30 -0.34 2.01 -4.49
C SER A 30 -1.61 2.87 -4.36
N ALA A 31 -2.78 2.25 -4.25
CA ALA A 31 -4.04 2.96 -4.05
C ALA A 31 -4.11 3.60 -2.66
N MET A 32 -3.66 2.90 -1.61
CA MET A 32 -3.63 3.43 -0.25
C MET A 32 -2.60 4.56 -0.12
N GLU A 33 -1.40 4.37 -0.67
CA GLU A 33 -0.37 5.41 -0.71
C GLU A 33 -0.87 6.66 -1.42
N TYR A 34 -1.57 6.49 -2.55
CA TYR A 34 -2.20 7.61 -3.25
C TYR A 34 -3.20 8.39 -2.38
N GLN A 35 -4.00 7.71 -1.56
CA GLN A 35 -4.94 8.38 -0.65
C GLN A 35 -4.18 9.20 0.42
N LEU A 36 -3.13 8.63 0.99
CA LEU A 36 -2.28 9.32 1.98
C LEU A 36 -1.61 10.56 1.38
N GLU A 37 -1.08 10.46 0.17
CA GLU A 37 -0.43 11.57 -0.54
C GLU A 37 -1.44 12.66 -0.95
N ARG A 38 -2.64 12.27 -1.39
CA ARG A 38 -3.63 13.22 -1.90
C ARG A 38 -4.40 13.95 -0.81
N TYR A 39 -4.71 13.28 0.29
CA TYR A 39 -5.63 13.81 1.31
C TYR A 39 -4.95 14.12 2.64
N ILE A 40 -4.04 13.25 3.11
CA ILE A 40 -3.43 13.41 4.43
C ILE A 40 -2.21 14.33 4.37
N LYS A 41 -1.31 14.12 3.42
CA LYS A 41 -0.09 14.91 3.24
C LYS A 41 -0.31 16.43 3.19
N PRO A 42 -1.25 16.98 2.40
CA PRO A 42 -1.44 18.43 2.36
C PRO A 42 -1.86 19.02 3.71
N CYS A 43 -2.64 18.28 4.51
CA CYS A 43 -3.00 18.72 5.85
C CYS A 43 -1.84 18.52 6.84
N ALA A 44 -1.27 17.32 6.89
CA ALA A 44 -0.25 16.97 7.87
C ALA A 44 1.03 17.79 7.68
N LEU A 45 1.53 17.92 6.44
CA LEU A 45 2.79 18.62 6.16
C LEU A 45 2.63 20.13 5.95
N HIS A 46 1.53 20.56 5.34
CA HIS A 46 1.38 21.95 4.91
C HIS A 46 0.28 22.72 5.65
N GLY A 47 -0.46 22.06 6.56
CA GLY A 47 -1.56 22.69 7.30
C GLY A 47 -2.73 23.12 6.41
N ARG A 48 -2.89 22.51 5.22
CA ARG A 48 -3.91 22.90 4.24
C ARG A 48 -4.99 21.83 4.12
N ARG A 49 -6.25 22.26 3.99
CA ARG A 49 -7.41 21.37 3.79
C ARG A 49 -7.51 20.31 4.90
N CYS A 50 -7.23 20.70 6.13
CA CYS A 50 -7.40 19.84 7.27
C CYS A 50 -8.89 19.63 7.59
N PRO A 51 -9.26 18.45 8.10
CA PRO A 51 -10.61 18.20 8.58
C PRO A 51 -10.90 19.12 9.79
N PRO A 52 -12.17 19.51 10.01
CA PRO A 52 -12.56 20.51 11.00
C PRO A 52 -12.53 20.00 12.45
N ASP A 53 -12.21 18.73 12.66
CA ASP A 53 -12.24 18.02 13.93
C ASP A 53 -10.90 18.10 14.70
N ASP A 54 -9.95 18.94 14.24
CA ASP A 54 -8.59 19.10 14.77
C ASP A 54 -7.81 17.78 14.92
N SER A 55 -8.26 16.72 14.24
CA SER A 55 -7.71 15.38 14.44
C SER A 55 -6.38 15.19 13.73
N ILE A 56 -6.22 15.79 12.54
CA ILE A 56 -5.05 15.73 11.68
C ILE A 56 -4.57 17.16 11.42
N GLY A 57 -3.27 17.40 11.52
CA GLY A 57 -2.66 18.72 11.29
C GLY A 57 -2.48 19.58 12.54
N ASN A 58 -3.00 19.17 13.69
CA ASN A 58 -2.76 19.78 15.00
C ASN A 58 -1.35 19.43 15.49
N LEU A 59 -0.50 20.45 15.66
CA LEU A 59 0.91 20.26 15.97
C LEU A 59 1.14 19.66 17.36
N ASP A 60 0.46 20.14 18.39
CA ASP A 60 0.61 19.66 19.77
C ASP A 60 0.23 18.17 19.88
N LYS A 61 -0.79 17.75 19.13
CA LYS A 61 -1.18 16.35 19.05
C LYS A 61 -0.12 15.51 18.34
N MET A 62 0.41 15.99 17.22
CA MET A 62 1.48 15.30 16.50
C MET A 62 2.71 15.08 17.37
N GLU A 63 3.16 16.10 18.10
CA GLU A 63 4.32 15.99 19.00
C GLU A 63 4.11 14.91 20.08
N ARG A 64 2.90 14.82 20.63
CA ARG A 64 2.56 13.80 21.64
C ARG A 64 2.47 12.39 21.06
N GLU A 65 2.07 12.24 19.80
CA GLU A 65 1.89 10.93 19.16
C GLU A 65 3.18 10.34 18.56
N ILE A 66 4.15 11.17 18.18
CA ILE A 66 5.45 10.72 17.65
C ILE A 66 6.12 9.61 18.48
N PRO A 67 6.26 9.71 19.83
CA PRO A 67 6.89 8.65 20.61
C PRO A 67 6.13 7.32 20.55
N ASP A 68 4.79 7.35 20.54
CA ASP A 68 3.95 6.16 20.43
C ASP A 68 4.08 5.53 19.02
N LEU A 69 4.03 6.37 17.98
CA LEU A 69 4.23 5.92 16.58
C LEU A 69 5.64 5.34 16.37
N LEU A 70 6.67 5.92 16.99
CA LEU A 70 8.03 5.36 16.96
C LEU A 70 8.10 3.99 17.63
N SER A 71 7.45 3.85 18.79
CA SER A 71 7.37 2.57 19.50
C SER A 71 6.66 1.52 18.64
N GLU A 72 5.54 1.89 18.04
CA GLU A 72 4.75 1.02 17.16
C GLU A 72 5.51 0.63 15.88
N PHE A 73 6.18 1.59 15.23
CA PHE A 73 7.03 1.32 14.07
C PHE A 73 8.12 0.29 14.40
N ARG A 74 8.79 0.45 15.55
CA ARG A 74 9.82 -0.49 16.02
C ARG A 74 9.24 -1.86 16.37
N ALA A 75 8.09 -1.90 17.03
CA ALA A 75 7.43 -3.14 17.44
C ALA A 75 6.99 -3.98 16.23
N ARG A 76 6.65 -3.33 15.12
CA ARG A 76 6.20 -3.99 13.89
C ARG A 76 7.34 -4.60 13.06
N ASP A 77 8.60 -4.41 13.47
CA ASP A 77 9.81 -4.88 12.78
C ASP A 77 9.69 -4.71 11.26
N LEU A 78 9.26 -3.51 10.87
CA LEU A 78 9.05 -3.22 9.47
C LEU A 78 10.41 -3.33 8.81
N ASN A 79 10.54 -4.21 7.80
CA ASN A 79 11.67 -4.24 6.86
C ASN A 79 11.72 -2.97 5.99
N GLN A 80 11.41 -1.82 6.58
CA GLN A 80 11.47 -0.49 6.02
C GLN A 80 12.46 0.30 6.87
N PRO A 81 13.34 1.10 6.24
CA PRO A 81 14.24 1.95 7.00
C PRO A 81 13.43 2.89 7.89
N MET A 82 13.92 3.13 9.11
CA MET A 82 13.32 4.10 10.02
C MET A 82 13.18 5.45 9.28
N PRO A 83 11.97 6.04 9.23
CA PRO A 83 11.77 7.32 8.58
C PRO A 83 12.39 8.45 9.40
N GLY A 84 13.68 8.70 9.19
CA GLY A 84 14.44 9.83 9.75
C GLY A 84 14.63 9.82 11.28
N ASP A 85 15.56 10.65 11.76
CA ASP A 85 15.69 10.94 13.19
C ASP A 85 14.59 11.92 13.59
N CYS A 86 13.52 11.38 14.18
CA CYS A 86 12.37 12.10 14.71
C CYS A 86 12.66 12.93 15.98
N ASN A 87 13.92 13.31 16.22
CA ASN A 87 14.31 14.22 17.29
C ASN A 87 14.16 15.68 16.82
N CYS A 88 12.91 16.12 16.74
CA CYS A 88 12.52 17.39 16.13
C CYS A 88 12.25 18.48 17.17
N SER A 89 12.76 19.69 16.94
CA SER A 89 12.41 20.91 17.70
C SER A 89 11.70 21.98 16.85
N ARG A 90 11.57 21.73 15.54
CA ARG A 90 10.90 22.65 14.59
C ARG A 90 9.59 22.03 14.12
N GLU A 91 8.55 22.86 13.97
CA GLU A 91 7.22 22.43 13.49
C GLU A 91 7.29 21.63 12.18
N SER A 92 8.07 22.09 11.19
CA SER A 92 8.19 21.40 9.89
C SER A 92 8.77 19.99 10.02
N CYS A 93 9.68 19.79 10.98
CA CYS A 93 10.28 18.49 11.26
C CYS A 93 9.26 17.57 11.95
N VAL A 94 8.54 18.08 12.97
CA VAL A 94 7.49 17.33 13.67
C VAL A 94 6.44 16.84 12.68
N ARG A 95 5.92 17.73 11.83
CA ARG A 95 4.93 17.40 10.80
C ARG A 95 5.44 16.33 9.84
N ALA A 96 6.69 16.48 9.37
CA ALA A 96 7.31 15.52 8.46
C ALA A 96 7.49 14.14 9.11
N CYS A 97 8.05 14.10 10.32
CA CYS A 97 8.25 12.88 11.09
C CYS A 97 6.91 12.16 11.34
N TRP A 98 5.91 12.88 11.85
CA TRP A 98 4.60 12.29 12.13
C TRP A 98 3.96 11.69 10.87
N TYR A 99 4.06 12.39 9.73
CA TYR A 99 3.51 11.90 8.47
C TYR A 99 4.22 10.64 7.98
N GLU A 100 5.55 10.60 7.97
CA GLU A 100 6.32 9.45 7.48
C GLU A 100 6.12 8.21 8.36
N LEU A 101 6.10 8.37 9.68
CA LEU A 101 5.79 7.27 10.61
C LEU A 101 4.39 6.72 10.39
N THR A 102 3.40 7.61 10.35
CA THR A 102 2.00 7.23 10.13
C THR A 102 1.82 6.54 8.77
N LYS A 103 2.43 7.07 7.72
CA LYS A 103 2.42 6.48 6.38
C LYS A 103 3.00 5.07 6.41
N ALA A 104 4.15 4.87 7.04
CA ALA A 104 4.80 3.56 7.09
C ALA A 104 3.96 2.54 7.87
N ILE A 105 3.40 2.91 9.02
CA ILE A 105 2.52 2.05 9.83
C ILE A 105 1.28 1.65 9.03
N ILE A 106 0.55 2.61 8.46
CA ILE A 106 -0.66 2.34 7.68
C ILE A 106 -0.37 1.43 6.49
N LEU A 107 0.71 1.70 5.74
CA LEU A 107 1.07 0.86 4.60
C LEU A 107 1.46 -0.56 5.04
N SER A 108 2.08 -0.72 6.21
CA SER A 108 2.39 -2.05 6.76
C SER A 108 1.13 -2.84 7.13
N ASP A 109 0.16 -2.21 7.81
CA ASP A 109 -1.11 -2.82 8.18
C ASP A 109 -1.88 -3.28 6.95
N TYR A 110 -1.89 -2.41 5.94
CA TYR A 110 -2.57 -2.70 4.70
C TYR A 110 -1.93 -3.88 3.96
N GLN A 111 -0.59 -3.97 3.93
CA GLN A 111 0.11 -5.14 3.40
C GLN A 111 -0.22 -6.43 4.18
N GLY A 112 -0.24 -6.36 5.51
CA GLY A 112 -0.65 -7.46 6.38
C GLY A 112 -2.05 -7.96 6.04
N PHE A 113 -3.02 -7.05 5.97
CA PHE A 113 -4.42 -7.36 5.63
C PHE A 113 -4.56 -8.05 4.27
N LEU A 114 -3.85 -7.57 3.24
CA LEU A 114 -3.90 -8.15 1.90
C LEU A 114 -3.31 -9.55 1.86
N SER A 115 -2.20 -9.78 2.56
CA SER A 115 -1.55 -11.08 2.64
C SER A 115 -2.49 -12.13 3.25
N GLU A 116 -3.21 -11.75 4.31
CA GLU A 116 -4.20 -12.60 4.98
C GLU A 116 -5.41 -12.89 4.08
N ARG A 117 -5.92 -11.86 3.37
CA ARG A 117 -7.02 -12.03 2.42
C ARG A 117 -6.64 -12.98 1.28
N ARG A 118 -5.41 -12.88 0.76
CA ARG A 118 -4.89 -13.78 -0.28
C ARG A 118 -4.83 -15.22 0.22
N ARG A 119 -4.31 -15.47 1.43
CA ARG A 119 -4.27 -16.80 2.05
C ARG A 119 -5.66 -17.44 2.14
N ARG A 120 -6.67 -16.66 2.55
CA ARG A 120 -8.05 -17.15 2.63
C ARG A 120 -8.67 -17.48 1.27
N SER A 121 -8.27 -16.75 0.22
CA SER A 121 -8.75 -17.00 -1.14
C SER A 121 -8.18 -18.27 -1.77
N HIS A 122 -6.96 -18.68 -1.42
CA HIS A 122 -6.35 -19.92 -1.93
C HIS A 122 -6.74 -21.18 -1.14
N ARG A 123 -7.48 -21.04 -0.04
CA ARG A 123 -7.93 -22.15 0.82
C ARG A 123 -9.34 -22.65 0.47
N LYS A 124 -9.94 -22.12 -0.61
CA LYS A 124 -11.22 -22.52 -1.18
C LYS A 124 -10.98 -23.11 -2.56
#